data_AF-A0A673JCK8-F1
#
_entry.id   AF-A0A673JCK8-F1
#
_cell.length_a   1.000
_cell.length_b   1.000
_cell.length_c   1.000
_cell.angle_alpha   90.00
_cell.angle_beta   90.00
_cell.angle_gamma   90.00
#
_symmetry.space_group_name_H-M   'P 1'
#
loop_
_entity.id
_entity.type
_entity.pdbx_description
1 polymer ?
#
loop_
_entity_poly.entity_id
_entity_poly.type
_entity_poly.pdbx_seq_one_letter_code
_entity_poly.pdbx_strand_id
1 'polypeptide(L)'
;HLKLTSLLWYFVRSVRAKSGPGFKGICKNFSRSQGHGFIRPSHGGEDIFVHISDIEGEYVPMEGDEVTYKVCPVPPKNIKFQAVDVVITNLSSGRKHETWSGQVISS
;
A
#
# COMPACT_ATOMS: atom_id res chain seq x y z
N HIS A 1 22.66 -13.35 5.07
CA HIS A 1 22.98 -12.30 4.06
C HIS A 1 21.75 -11.55 3.55
N LEU A 2 20.57 -12.19 3.34
CA LEU A 2 19.34 -11.54 2.83
C LEU A 2 18.59 -10.58 3.79
N LYS A 3 18.87 -10.61 5.10
CA LYS A 3 18.15 -9.76 6.07
C LYS A 3 18.63 -8.29 6.06
N LEU A 4 19.92 -8.05 5.80
CA LEU A 4 20.53 -6.71 5.83
C LEU A 4 20.19 -5.88 4.58
N THR A 5 20.08 -6.51 3.41
CA THR A 5 19.67 -5.83 2.17
C THR A 5 18.21 -5.40 2.22
N SER A 6 17.33 -6.19 2.84
CA SER A 6 15.92 -5.85 3.04
C SER A 6 15.76 -4.67 4.01
N LEU A 7 16.40 -4.70 5.18
CA LEU A 7 16.35 -3.62 6.17
C LEU A 7 16.92 -2.29 5.65
N LEU A 8 18.07 -2.34 4.95
CA LEU A 8 18.63 -1.15 4.32
C LEU A 8 17.73 -0.63 3.20
N TRP A 9 17.09 -1.54 2.44
CA TRP A 9 16.14 -1.14 1.41
C TRP A 9 14.88 -0.51 2.02
N TYR A 10 14.30 -1.08 3.07
CA TYR A 10 13.19 -0.48 3.83
C TYR A 10 13.52 0.94 4.31
N PHE A 11 14.70 1.12 4.90
CA PHE A 11 15.14 2.43 5.37
C PHE A 11 15.27 3.44 4.22
N VAL A 12 15.90 3.05 3.11
CA VAL A 12 16.06 3.90 1.92
C VAL A 12 14.70 4.22 1.27
N ARG A 13 13.75 3.28 1.25
CA ARG A 13 12.38 3.49 0.75
C ARG A 13 11.65 4.55 1.56
N SER A 14 11.63 4.42 2.89
CA SER A 14 10.96 5.39 3.78
C SER A 14 11.56 6.81 3.61
N VAL A 15 12.88 6.92 3.45
CA VAL A 15 13.54 8.21 3.21
C VAL A 15 13.14 8.82 1.86
N ARG A 16 13.10 8.02 0.79
CA ARG A 16 12.71 8.50 -0.55
C ARG A 16 11.22 8.81 -0.66
N ALA A 17 10.37 8.06 0.05
CA ALA A 17 8.93 8.29 0.11
C ALA A 17 8.59 9.59 0.86
N LYS A 18 9.27 9.88 1.98
CA LYS A 18 8.92 11.01 2.85
C LYS A 18 8.88 12.37 2.15
N SER A 19 9.68 12.61 1.12
CA SER A 19 9.70 13.88 0.36
C SER A 19 8.89 13.86 -0.95
N GLY A 20 8.32 12.72 -1.35
CA GLY A 20 7.55 12.59 -2.59
C GLY A 20 6.13 13.17 -2.51
N PRO A 21 5.53 13.54 -3.66
CA PRO A 21 4.13 13.96 -3.72
C PRO A 21 3.19 12.83 -3.25
N GLY A 22 2.13 13.23 -2.56
CA GLY A 22 1.03 12.32 -2.19
C GLY A 22 0.04 12.16 -3.34
N PHE A 23 -0.42 10.93 -3.54
CA PHE A 23 -1.40 10.54 -4.56
C PHE A 23 -2.63 9.93 -3.91
N LYS A 24 -3.72 9.87 -4.67
CA LYS A 24 -4.96 9.18 -4.31
C LYS A 24 -5.22 8.01 -5.25
N GLY A 25 -5.92 7.01 -4.74
CA GLY A 25 -6.33 5.85 -5.52
C GLY A 25 -7.37 5.01 -4.78
N ILE A 26 -7.72 3.90 -5.41
CA ILE A 26 -8.64 2.91 -4.88
C ILE A 26 -7.89 1.58 -4.79
N CYS A 27 -7.98 0.89 -3.65
CA CYS A 27 -7.50 -0.48 -3.54
C CYS A 27 -8.25 -1.36 -4.54
N LYS A 28 -7.52 -1.94 -5.50
CA LYS A 28 -8.08 -2.81 -6.53
C LYS A 28 -8.23 -4.23 -6.00
N ASN A 29 -7.19 -4.71 -5.32
CA ASN A 29 -7.21 -5.98 -4.62
C ASN A 29 -6.13 -5.97 -3.54
N PHE A 30 -6.32 -6.82 -2.53
CA PHE A 30 -5.30 -7.09 -1.54
C PHE A 30 -5.51 -8.49 -0.97
N SER A 31 -4.41 -9.23 -0.82
CA SER A 31 -4.42 -10.55 -0.21
C SER A 31 -3.57 -10.53 1.05
N ARG A 32 -4.22 -10.69 2.21
CA ARG A 32 -3.55 -10.79 3.51
C ARG A 32 -2.58 -11.98 3.56
N SER A 33 -2.97 -13.12 2.98
CA SER A 33 -2.13 -14.33 2.97
C SER A 33 -0.90 -14.19 2.08
N GLN A 34 -1.03 -13.49 0.95
CA GLN A 34 0.12 -13.21 0.06
C GLN A 34 0.90 -11.95 0.47
N GLY A 35 0.35 -11.13 1.37
CA GLY A 35 0.98 -9.91 1.88
C GLY A 35 1.09 -8.77 0.88
N HIS A 36 0.32 -8.78 -0.21
CA HIS A 36 0.40 -7.75 -1.24
C HIS A 36 -0.90 -7.58 -2.04
N GLY A 37 -0.94 -6.52 -2.83
CA GLY A 37 -2.07 -6.17 -3.68
C GLY A 37 -1.73 -5.05 -4.65
N PHE A 38 -2.77 -4.41 -5.17
CA PHE A 38 -2.65 -3.33 -6.15
C PHE A 38 -3.60 -2.17 -5.85
N ILE A 39 -3.13 -0.96 -6.13
CA ILE A 39 -3.90 0.28 -6.05
C ILE A 39 -4.10 0.81 -7.46
N ARG A 40 -5.34 1.13 -7.82
CA ARG A 40 -5.67 1.85 -9.04
C ARG A 40 -5.57 3.36 -8.80
N PRO A 41 -4.68 4.09 -9.49
CA PRO A 41 -4.55 5.53 -9.30
C PRO A 41 -5.80 6.30 -9.72
N SER A 42 -6.18 7.34 -8.97
CA SER A 42 -7.35 8.18 -9.33
C SER A 42 -7.14 8.96 -10.63
N HIS A 43 -5.90 9.26 -11.00
CA HIS A 43 -5.55 9.96 -12.23
C HIS A 43 -5.37 9.02 -13.44
N GLY A 44 -5.70 7.73 -13.28
CA GLY A 44 -5.46 6.71 -14.31
C GLY A 44 -4.00 6.24 -14.36
N GLY A 45 -3.67 5.44 -15.38
CA GLY A 45 -2.36 4.78 -15.52
C GLY A 45 -2.38 3.31 -15.09
N GLU A 46 -1.19 2.74 -14.94
CA GLU A 46 -1.02 1.35 -14.49
C GLU A 46 -1.33 1.18 -13.00
N ASP A 47 -1.80 -0.01 -12.63
CA ASP A 47 -2.00 -0.36 -11.24
C ASP A 47 -0.66 -0.42 -10.49
N ILE A 48 -0.63 0.15 -9.30
CA ILE A 48 0.59 0.29 -8.51
C ILE A 48 0.63 -0.80 -7.45
N PHE A 49 1.74 -1.52 -7.40
CA PHE A 49 1.96 -2.60 -6.42
C PHE A 49 2.05 -2.04 -5.00
N VAL A 50 1.40 -2.69 -4.04
CA VAL A 50 1.50 -2.38 -2.60
C VAL A 50 1.85 -3.65 -1.82
N HIS A 51 2.74 -3.52 -0.84
CA HIS A 51 3.10 -4.60 0.08
C HIS A 51 2.56 -4.31 1.48
N ILE A 52 2.23 -5.34 2.25
CA ILE A 52 1.64 -5.26 3.60
C ILE A 52 2.42 -4.33 4.54
N SER A 53 3.74 -4.33 4.44
CA SER A 53 4.63 -3.49 5.27
C SER A 53 4.52 -1.99 5.01
N ASP A 54 3.90 -1.61 3.89
CA ASP A 54 3.80 -0.23 3.44
C ASP A 54 2.40 0.36 3.71
N ILE A 55 1.52 -0.43 4.34
CA ILE A 55 0.18 -0.03 4.72
C ILE A 55 0.21 0.36 6.19
N GLU A 56 -0.24 1.58 6.45
CA GLU A 56 -0.39 2.15 7.77
C GLU A 56 -1.83 1.98 8.28
N GLY A 57 -1.99 2.06 9.59
CA GLY A 57 -3.29 1.95 10.25
C GLY A 57 -3.68 0.50 10.59
N GLU A 58 -4.91 0.35 11.08
CA GLU A 58 -5.35 -0.90 11.72
C GLU A 58 -6.08 -1.86 10.77
N TYR A 59 -6.58 -1.35 9.64
CA TYR A 59 -7.44 -2.09 8.73
C TYR A 59 -6.64 -2.82 7.64
N VAL A 60 -7.10 -4.03 7.31
CA VAL A 60 -6.67 -4.77 6.12
C VAL A 60 -7.34 -4.14 4.90
N PRO A 61 -6.60 -3.66 3.88
CA PRO A 61 -7.21 -3.09 2.70
C PRO A 61 -8.14 -4.08 2.00
N MET A 62 -9.26 -3.57 1.53
CA MET A 62 -10.19 -4.29 0.69
C MET A 62 -10.44 -3.56 -0.62
N GLU A 63 -10.86 -4.33 -1.62
CA GLU A 63 -11.28 -3.78 -2.90
C GLU A 63 -12.37 -2.71 -2.69
N GLY A 64 -12.12 -1.53 -3.26
CA GLY A 64 -13.02 -0.38 -3.18
C GLY A 64 -12.61 0.66 -2.14
N ASP A 65 -11.65 0.36 -1.27
CA ASP A 65 -11.18 1.31 -0.26
C ASP A 65 -10.44 2.47 -0.92
N GLU A 66 -10.76 3.70 -0.49
CA GLU A 66 -10.00 4.87 -0.91
C GLU A 66 -8.73 4.96 -0.09
N VAL A 67 -7.62 5.22 -0.78
CA VAL A 67 -6.29 5.29 -0.17
C VAL A 67 -5.54 6.52 -0.63
N THR A 68 -4.74 7.07 0.28
CA THR A 68 -3.62 7.96 -0.06
C THR A 68 -2.33 7.19 0.00
N TYR A 69 -1.41 7.47 -0.92
CA TYR A 69 -0.11 6.81 -0.98
C TYR A 69 0.93 7.72 -1.62
N LYS A 70 2.20 7.33 -1.51
CA LYS A 70 3.30 7.88 -2.29
C LYS A 70 3.88 6.79 -3.18
N VAL A 71 4.68 7.18 -4.17
CA VAL A 71 5.32 6.21 -5.07
C VAL A 71 6.82 6.21 -4.87
N CYS A 72 7.40 5.01 -4.83
CA CYS A 72 8.84 4.82 -4.87
C CYS A 72 9.20 3.93 -6.07
N PRO A 73 10.16 4.31 -6.92
CA PRO A 73 10.66 3.42 -7.96
C PRO A 73 11.35 2.21 -7.31
N VAL A 74 11.19 1.05 -7.93
CA VAL A 74 11.75 -0.22 -7.47
C VAL A 74 13.11 -0.47 -8.15
N PRO A 75 14.22 -0.49 -7.38
CA PRO A 75 15.56 -0.80 -7.90
C PRO A 75 15.70 -2.25 -8.37
N PRO A 76 16.72 -2.57 -9.18
CA PRO A 76 17.75 -1.66 -9.71
C PRO A 76 17.32 -0.90 -10.97
N LYS A 77 16.28 -1.39 -11.65
CA LYS A 77 15.88 -0.85 -12.96
C LYS A 77 15.03 0.43 -12.87
N ASN A 78 14.38 0.69 -11.73
CA ASN A 78 13.53 1.86 -11.50
C ASN A 78 12.41 2.05 -12.55
N ILE A 79 11.93 0.96 -13.15
CA ILE A 79 10.86 0.99 -14.16
C ILE A 79 9.48 0.89 -13.49
N LYS A 80 9.36 0.02 -12.49
CA LYS A 80 8.11 -0.18 -11.75
C LYS A 80 8.08 0.71 -10.53
N PHE A 81 6.87 1.14 -10.17
CA PHE A 81 6.61 1.88 -8.95
C PHE A 81 5.90 1.00 -7.92
N GLN A 82 6.22 1.26 -6.66
CA GLN A 82 5.56 0.66 -5.50
C GLN A 82 4.92 1.77 -4.68
N ALA A 83 3.69 1.54 -4.25
CA ALA A 83 3.00 2.38 -3.30
C ALA A 83 3.62 2.21 -1.91
N VAL A 84 3.87 3.33 -1.25
CA VAL A 84 4.49 3.47 0.07
C VAL A 84 3.74 4.50 0.89
N ASP A 85 3.87 4.46 2.21
CA ASP A 85 3.10 5.31 3.14
C ASP A 85 1.59 5.25 2.81
N VAL A 86 1.07 4.04 2.60
CA VAL A 86 -0.32 3.82 2.17
C VAL A 86 -1.24 3.95 3.37
N VAL A 87 -2.19 4.87 3.31
CA VAL A 87 -3.18 5.12 4.37
C VAL A 87 -4.57 4.99 3.77
N ILE A 88 -5.42 4.18 4.39
CA ILE A 88 -6.83 4.08 4.01
C ILE A 88 -7.57 5.32 4.51
N THR A 89 -8.17 6.08 3.61
CA THR A 89 -8.90 7.32 3.91
C THR A 89 -10.41 7.11 3.97
N ASN A 90 -10.94 6.12 3.23
CA ASN A 90 -12.35 5.77 3.25
C ASN A 90 -12.51 4.25 3.11
N LEU A 91 -13.27 3.64 4.03
CA LEU A 91 -13.58 2.23 3.99
C LEU A 91 -14.72 2.00 2.99
N SER A 92 -14.57 1.02 2.11
CA SER A 92 -15.63 0.64 1.17
C SER A 92 -16.91 0.25 1.93
N SER A 93 -17.98 1.02 1.70
CA SER A 93 -19.27 0.85 2.38
C SER A 93 -19.92 -0.50 2.06
N GLY A 94 -20.60 -1.10 3.03
CA GLY A 94 -21.34 -2.34 2.82
C GLY A 94 -20.47 -3.61 2.77
N ARG A 95 -19.19 -3.50 3.15
CA ARG A 95 -18.29 -4.65 3.34
C ARG A 95 -17.91 -4.77 4.83
N LYS A 96 -17.61 -6.00 5.26
CA LYS A 96 -17.05 -6.26 6.59
C LYS A 96 -15.54 -6.09 6.51
N HIS A 97 -15.02 -5.09 7.20
CA HIS A 97 -13.60 -4.79 7.30
C HIS A 97 -12.96 -5.62 8.39
N GLU A 98 -11.75 -6.11 8.15
CA GLU A 98 -10.95 -6.77 9.16
C GLU A 98 -9.79 -5.88 9.57
N THR A 99 -9.41 -5.94 10.84
CA THR A 99 -8.16 -5.34 11.31
C THR A 99 -7.00 -6.33 11.23
N TRP A 100 -5.77 -5.85 11.29
CA TRP A 100 -4.58 -6.70 11.40
C TRP A 100 -4.62 -7.59 12.66
N SER A 101 -5.27 -7.14 13.74
CA SER A 101 -5.51 -7.89 14.98
C SER A 101 -6.63 -8.94 14.86
N GLY A 102 -7.34 -9.00 13.73
CA GLY A 102 -8.41 -9.97 13.48
C GLY A 102 -9.79 -9.56 13.99
N GLN A 103 -10.00 -8.29 14.34
CA GLN A 103 -11.33 -7.77 14.66
C GLN A 103 -12.10 -7.49 13.38
N VAL A 104 -13.37 -7.88 13.34
CA VAL A 104 -14.26 -7.64 12.20
C VAL A 104 -15.17 -6.46 12.52
N ILE A 105 -15.11 -5.42 11.70
CA ILE A 105 -15.88 -4.18 11.84
C ILE A 105 -16.78 -4.03 10.61
N SER A 106 -18.05 -3.73 10.83
CA SER A 106 -18.97 -3.36 9.74
C SER A 106 -18.88 -1.86 9.51
N SER A 107 -18.54 -1.45 8.28
CA SER A 107 -18.61 -0.06 7.82
C SER A 107 -20.00 0.31 7.33
#